data_AF-A0A849HZ27-F1
#
_entry.id   AF-A0A849HZ27-F1
#
_cell.length_a   1.000
_cell.length_b   1.000
_cell.length_c   1.000
_cell.angle_alpha   90.00
_cell.angle_beta   90.00
_cell.angle_gamma   90.00
#
_symmetry.space_group_name_H-M   'P 1'
#
loop_
_entity.id
_entity.type
_entity.pdbx_description
1 polymer ?
#
loop_
_entity_poly.entity_id
_entity_poly.type
_entity_poly.pdbx_seq_one_letter_code
_entity_poly.pdbx_strand_id
1 'polypeptide(L)'
;MAILKAEGNMDTESNKTSLRQKVKEKYNGLVNFIHYQMENRKNQYQCQLIGEKINASDKVNTVLIFRMMGKRDIHEIPVDKLLEDKTLVEKFCPTDGVKIGIIAMGDMLLNEENQTKAIQKIEKIKKQMFK
;
A
#
# COMPACT_ATOMS: atom_id res chain seq x y z
N MET A 1 19.59 -50.26 -50.58
CA MET A 1 19.54 -50.62 -49.14
C MET A 1 19.82 -49.35 -48.35
N ALA A 2 18.78 -48.67 -47.87
CA ALA A 2 18.91 -47.44 -47.10
C ALA A 2 18.50 -47.74 -45.65
N ILE A 3 19.47 -47.76 -44.74
CA ILE A 3 19.21 -47.87 -43.30
C ILE A 3 19.14 -46.44 -42.75
N LEU A 4 17.95 -46.12 -42.25
CA LEU A 4 17.54 -44.81 -41.75
C LEU A 4 18.29 -44.43 -40.47
N LYS A 5 18.74 -43.18 -40.45
CA LYS A 5 19.08 -42.40 -39.25
C LYS A 5 17.89 -42.37 -38.29
N ALA A 6 18.06 -42.91 -37.10
CA ALA A 6 17.11 -42.73 -35.99
C ALA A 6 17.82 -42.81 -34.63
N GLU A 7 18.89 -42.05 -34.44
CA GLU A 7 19.51 -41.88 -33.12
C GLU A 7 19.76 -40.40 -32.88
N GLY A 8 18.93 -39.80 -32.03
CA GLY A 8 19.09 -38.43 -31.57
C GLY A 8 17.80 -37.64 -31.58
N ASN A 9 16.91 -37.89 -30.59
CA ASN A 9 15.87 -36.91 -30.20
C ASN A 9 15.12 -37.21 -28.88
N MET A 10 15.35 -38.32 -28.18
CA MET A 10 14.60 -38.62 -26.94
C MET A 10 15.08 -37.86 -25.68
N ASP A 11 16.36 -37.49 -25.60
CA ASP A 11 16.92 -36.92 -24.35
C ASP A 11 16.64 -35.41 -24.17
N THR A 12 16.35 -34.70 -25.26
CA THR A 12 16.15 -33.24 -25.25
C THR A 12 14.75 -32.83 -24.80
N GLU A 13 13.73 -33.66 -25.01
CA GLU A 13 12.36 -33.39 -24.56
C GLU A 13 12.15 -33.66 -23.06
N SER A 14 12.73 -34.73 -22.53
CA SER A 14 12.69 -35.04 -21.10
C SER A 14 13.34 -33.94 -20.25
N ASN A 15 14.50 -33.44 -20.69
CA ASN A 15 15.24 -32.38 -19.99
C ASN A 15 14.53 -31.01 -20.07
N LYS A 16 13.87 -30.69 -21.21
CA LYS A 16 13.01 -29.49 -21.35
C LYS A 16 11.76 -29.56 -20.48
N THR A 17 11.16 -30.74 -20.33
CA THR A 17 9.97 -30.95 -19.49
C THR A 17 10.30 -30.77 -18.01
N SER A 18 11.44 -31.31 -17.57
CA SER A 18 12.01 -31.12 -16.23
C SER A 18 12.29 -29.64 -15.91
N LEU A 19 12.87 -28.89 -16.86
CA LEU A 19 13.16 -27.48 -16.67
C LEU A 19 11.88 -26.62 -16.54
N ARG A 20 10.87 -26.89 -17.38
CA ARG A 20 9.56 -26.22 -17.33
C ARG A 20 8.87 -26.44 -15.98
N GLN A 21 8.98 -27.66 -15.43
CA GLN A 21 8.40 -27.99 -14.15
C GLN A 21 9.08 -27.25 -13.00
N LYS A 22 10.43 -27.18 -12.99
CA LYS A 22 11.19 -26.39 -12.01
C LYS A 22 10.88 -24.89 -12.07
N VAL A 23 10.71 -24.33 -13.28
CA VAL A 23 10.33 -22.92 -13.45
C VAL A 23 8.91 -22.67 -12.91
N LYS A 24 7.98 -23.58 -13.19
CA LYS A 24 6.60 -23.50 -12.70
C LYS A 24 6.53 -23.57 -11.17
N GLU A 25 7.31 -24.44 -10.55
CA GLU A 25 7.42 -24.55 -9.08
C GLU A 25 7.97 -23.27 -8.45
N LYS A 26 9.06 -22.71 -9.02
CA LYS A 26 9.60 -21.42 -8.55
C LYS A 26 8.60 -20.28 -8.70
N TYR A 27 7.90 -20.22 -9.83
CA TYR A 27 6.86 -19.20 -10.07
C TYR A 27 5.73 -19.33 -9.05
N ASN A 28 5.21 -20.53 -8.83
CA ASN A 28 4.17 -20.79 -7.83
C ASN A 28 4.64 -20.44 -6.41
N GLY A 29 5.89 -20.74 -6.07
CA GLY A 29 6.49 -20.34 -4.79
C GLY A 29 6.52 -18.83 -4.60
N LEU A 30 6.87 -18.08 -5.66
CA LEU A 30 6.87 -16.62 -5.65
C LEU A 30 5.46 -16.05 -5.47
N VAL A 31 4.48 -16.58 -6.21
CA VAL A 31 3.08 -16.19 -6.13
C VAL A 31 2.53 -16.43 -4.73
N ASN A 32 2.79 -17.60 -4.15
CA ASN A 32 2.36 -17.95 -2.79
C ASN A 32 3.02 -17.04 -1.74
N PHE A 33 4.30 -16.73 -1.89
CA PHE A 33 4.99 -15.79 -1.01
C PHE A 33 4.37 -14.39 -1.08
N ILE A 34 4.08 -13.90 -2.29
CA ILE A 34 3.41 -12.60 -2.48
C ILE A 34 2.02 -12.63 -1.84
N HIS A 35 1.23 -13.68 -2.07
CA HIS A 35 -0.08 -13.85 -1.43
C HIS A 35 0.00 -13.79 0.09
N TYR A 36 0.90 -14.58 0.69
CA TYR A 36 1.13 -14.59 2.13
C TYR A 36 1.50 -13.20 2.66
N GLN A 37 2.41 -12.50 1.99
CA GLN A 37 2.81 -11.14 2.40
C GLN A 37 1.65 -10.13 2.30
N MET A 38 0.82 -10.24 1.27
CA MET A 38 -0.37 -9.40 1.13
C MET A 38 -1.39 -9.69 2.23
N GLU A 39 -1.61 -10.95 2.57
CA GLU A 39 -2.53 -11.36 3.64
C GLU A 39 -2.01 -10.95 5.01
N ASN A 40 -0.72 -11.10 5.26
CA ASN A 40 -0.09 -10.68 6.50
C ASN A 40 -0.17 -9.15 6.68
N ARG A 41 0.03 -8.37 5.61
CA ARG A 41 -0.18 -6.92 5.63
C ARG A 41 -1.64 -6.54 5.89
N LYS A 42 -2.60 -7.27 5.33
CA LYS A 42 -4.05 -7.05 5.60
C LYS A 42 -4.42 -7.32 7.05
N ASN A 43 -3.81 -8.32 7.66
CA ASN A 43 -4.03 -8.65 9.07
C ASN A 43 -3.38 -7.63 10.00
N GLN A 44 -2.23 -7.07 9.60
CA GLN A 44 -1.51 -6.08 10.40
C GLN A 44 -2.09 -4.66 10.27
N TYR A 45 -2.53 -4.28 9.07
CA TYR A 45 -3.06 -2.95 8.78
C TYR A 45 -4.43 -3.05 8.13
N GLN A 46 -5.44 -2.57 8.87
CA GLN A 46 -6.84 -2.70 8.50
C GLN A 46 -7.30 -1.60 7.55
N CYS A 47 -6.55 -0.50 7.44
CA CYS A 47 -6.91 0.65 6.62
C CYS A 47 -5.92 0.83 5.46
N GLN A 48 -6.46 1.10 4.27
CA GLN A 48 -5.70 1.45 3.08
C GLN A 48 -6.13 2.83 2.59
N LEU A 49 -5.16 3.73 2.44
CA LEU A 49 -5.40 5.04 1.83
C LEU A 49 -5.64 4.86 0.33
N ILE A 50 -6.75 5.42 -0.16
CA ILE A 50 -7.13 5.38 -1.58
C ILE A 50 -6.73 6.70 -2.25
N GLY A 51 -6.95 7.83 -1.58
CA GLY A 51 -6.62 9.14 -2.12
C GLY A 51 -7.08 10.26 -1.21
N GLU A 52 -7.15 11.45 -1.78
CA GLU A 52 -7.56 12.67 -1.11
C GLU A 52 -8.45 13.51 -2.04
N LYS A 53 -9.29 14.35 -1.45
CA LYS A 53 -10.03 15.38 -2.18
C LYS A 53 -10.03 16.67 -1.37
N ILE A 54 -9.99 17.79 -2.06
CA ILE A 54 -10.10 19.11 -1.45
C ILE A 54 -11.58 19.51 -1.46
N ASN A 55 -12.13 19.78 -0.28
CA ASN A 55 -13.51 20.28 -0.20
C ASN A 55 -13.50 21.81 -0.31
N ALA A 56 -13.90 22.33 -1.46
CA ALA A 56 -13.89 23.77 -1.73
C ALA A 56 -14.98 24.55 -0.97
N SER A 57 -16.01 23.85 -0.46
CA SER A 57 -17.19 24.50 0.13
C SER A 57 -16.99 24.95 1.59
N ASP A 58 -16.11 24.29 2.33
CA ASP A 58 -15.77 24.61 3.73
C ASP A 58 -14.26 24.83 3.80
N LYS A 59 -13.81 26.08 3.70
CA LYS A 59 -12.42 26.53 3.98
C LYS A 59 -11.35 25.46 3.71
N VAL A 60 -11.14 25.08 2.45
CA VAL A 60 -10.05 24.21 1.97
C VAL A 60 -9.69 23.07 2.94
N ASN A 61 -10.66 22.35 3.49
CA ASN A 61 -10.33 21.20 4.34
C ASN A 61 -10.08 19.98 3.46
N THR A 62 -8.86 19.45 3.48
CA THR A 62 -8.53 18.21 2.79
C THR A 62 -9.24 17.03 3.47
N VAL A 63 -9.89 16.20 2.64
CA VAL A 63 -10.60 14.99 3.07
C VAL A 63 -9.86 13.78 2.52
N LEU A 64 -9.48 12.87 3.41
CA LEU A 64 -8.86 11.60 3.05
C LEU A 64 -9.93 10.57 2.71
N ILE A 65 -9.66 9.83 1.66
CA ILE A 65 -10.49 8.73 1.18
C ILE A 65 -9.72 7.44 1.45
N PHE A 66 -10.31 6.55 2.24
CA PHE A 66 -9.69 5.28 2.59
C PHE A 66 -10.72 4.15 2.61
N ARG A 67 -10.26 2.91 2.56
CA ARG A 67 -11.11 1.73 2.77
C ARG A 67 -10.56 0.86 3.89
N MET A 68 -11.46 0.10 4.50
CA MET A 68 -11.05 -1.02 5.33
C MET A 68 -10.71 -2.23 4.45
N MET A 69 -9.56 -2.85 4.70
CA MET A 69 -9.13 -4.06 3.99
C MET A 69 -10.15 -5.19 4.21
N GLY A 70 -10.58 -5.81 3.12
CA GLY A 70 -11.63 -6.85 3.14
C GLY A 70 -13.07 -6.31 3.08
N LYS A 71 -13.27 -4.98 3.14
CA LYS A 71 -14.57 -4.34 2.91
C LYS A 71 -14.58 -3.60 1.58
N ARG A 72 -15.77 -3.44 1.00
CA ARG A 72 -15.98 -2.66 -0.24
C ARG A 72 -16.26 -1.18 0.04
N ASP A 73 -16.64 -0.85 1.27
CA ASP A 73 -17.04 0.50 1.65
C ASP A 73 -15.85 1.46 1.61
N ILE A 74 -16.12 2.65 1.08
CA ILE A 74 -15.19 3.77 1.05
C ILE A 74 -15.59 4.72 2.17
N HIS A 75 -14.60 5.13 2.95
CA HIS A 75 -14.74 6.07 4.04
C HIS A 75 -14.05 7.38 3.69
N GLU A 76 -14.67 8.47 4.08
CA GLU A 76 -14.17 9.82 3.90
C GLU A 76 -14.05 10.49 5.26
N ILE A 77 -12.89 11.05 5.56
CA ILE A 77 -12.65 11.74 6.83
C ILE A 77 -11.76 12.97 6.60
N PRO A 78 -12.12 14.12 7.19
CA PRO A 78 -11.22 15.27 7.24
C PRO A 78 -9.86 14.91 7.85
N VAL A 79 -8.77 15.45 7.27
CA VAL A 79 -7.41 15.13 7.70
C VAL A 79 -7.18 15.49 9.17
N ASP A 80 -7.66 16.65 9.60
CA ASP A 80 -7.60 17.13 10.98
C ASP A 80 -8.22 16.14 11.97
N LYS A 81 -9.43 15.65 11.68
CA LYS A 81 -10.13 14.66 12.51
C LYS A 81 -9.41 13.32 12.56
N LEU A 82 -8.83 12.87 11.45
CA LEU A 82 -8.08 11.62 11.42
C LEU A 82 -6.84 11.69 12.31
N LEU A 83 -6.14 12.82 12.35
CA LEU A 83 -4.94 12.99 13.17
C LEU A 83 -5.24 13.10 14.68
N GLU A 84 -6.46 13.51 15.05
CA GLU A 84 -6.91 13.50 16.44
C GLU A 84 -7.11 12.06 16.97
N ASP A 85 -7.45 11.11 16.10
CA ASP A 85 -7.63 9.70 16.46
C ASP A 85 -6.37 8.86 16.19
N LYS A 86 -5.52 8.75 17.23
CA LYS A 86 -4.30 7.92 17.19
C LYS A 86 -4.60 6.46 16.85
N THR A 87 -5.73 5.92 17.29
CA THR A 87 -6.08 4.51 17.06
C THR A 87 -6.44 4.24 15.61
N LEU A 88 -7.00 5.24 14.93
CA LEU A 88 -7.31 5.16 13.52
C LEU A 88 -6.04 5.26 12.68
N VAL A 89 -5.12 6.18 13.02
CA VAL A 89 -3.82 6.32 12.35
C VAL A 89 -3.00 5.03 12.42
N GLU A 90 -2.98 4.36 13.58
CA GLU A 90 -2.26 3.09 13.78
C GLU A 90 -2.79 1.93 12.91
N LYS A 91 -4.02 2.01 12.40
CA LYS A 91 -4.59 0.99 11.51
C LYS A 91 -4.09 1.12 10.06
N PHE A 92 -3.42 2.22 9.71
CA PHE A 92 -2.81 2.39 8.40
C PHE A 92 -1.41 1.79 8.35
N CYS A 93 -1.04 1.29 7.18
CA CYS A 93 0.34 0.89 6.91
C CYS A 93 1.27 2.10 7.10
N PRO A 94 2.49 1.96 7.68
CA PRO A 94 3.41 3.06 7.92
C PRO A 94 3.67 3.92 6.69
N THR A 95 3.73 3.31 5.49
CA THR A 95 3.88 4.04 4.22
C THR A 95 2.70 4.96 3.91
N ASP A 96 1.48 4.54 4.25
CA ASP A 96 0.30 5.38 4.09
C ASP A 96 0.20 6.40 5.21
N GLY A 97 0.62 6.05 6.44
CA GLY A 97 0.77 7.00 7.54
C GLY A 97 1.72 8.16 7.19
N VAL A 98 2.84 7.90 6.50
CA VAL A 98 3.73 8.95 6.00
C VAL A 98 3.02 9.86 5.00
N LYS A 99 2.26 9.31 4.05
CA LYS A 99 1.50 10.12 3.09
C LYS A 99 0.47 11.00 3.80
N ILE A 100 -0.30 10.43 4.72
CA ILE A 100 -1.27 11.15 5.55
C ILE A 100 -0.59 12.32 6.28
N GLY A 101 0.58 12.07 6.86
CA GLY A 101 1.37 13.11 7.51
C GLY A 101 1.78 14.24 6.56
N ILE A 102 2.24 13.92 5.35
CA ILE A 102 2.61 14.92 4.34
C ILE A 102 1.39 15.76 3.92
N ILE A 103 0.27 15.10 3.67
CA ILE A 103 -0.99 15.74 3.29
C ILE A 103 -1.45 16.70 4.39
N ALA A 104 -1.42 16.25 5.64
CA ALA A 104 -1.74 17.07 6.80
C ALA A 104 -0.84 18.30 6.95
N MET A 105 0.46 18.12 6.76
CA MET A 105 1.41 19.25 6.83
C MET A 105 1.13 20.25 5.71
N GLY A 106 0.88 19.77 4.48
CA GLY A 106 0.52 20.62 3.36
C GLY A 106 -0.77 21.41 3.60
N ASP A 107 -1.82 20.74 4.06
CA ASP A 107 -3.11 21.35 4.39
C ASP A 107 -2.94 22.46 5.46
N MET A 108 -2.19 22.19 6.52
CA MET A 108 -1.94 23.18 7.57
C MET A 108 -1.10 24.37 7.11
N LEU A 109 -0.09 24.16 6.26
CA LEU A 109 0.74 25.25 5.75
C LEU A 109 -0.02 26.15 4.79
N LEU A 110 -0.94 25.58 4.01
CA LEU A 110 -1.73 26.33 3.02
C LEU A 110 -2.92 27.06 3.66
N ASN A 111 -3.48 26.52 4.75
CA ASN A 111 -4.71 27.03 5.36
C ASN A 111 -4.49 27.89 6.61
N GLU A 112 -3.33 27.83 7.25
CA GLU A 112 -3.03 28.61 8.46
C GLU A 112 -2.34 29.94 8.10
N GLU A 113 -3.04 31.05 8.33
CA GLU A 113 -2.50 32.40 8.10
C GLU A 113 -1.27 32.70 9.00
N ASN A 114 -1.20 32.07 10.17
CA ASN A 114 -0.08 32.21 11.10
C ASN A 114 0.89 31.03 10.97
N GLN A 115 1.99 31.26 10.25
CA GLN A 115 3.02 30.25 10.00
C GLN A 115 3.63 29.67 11.29
N THR A 116 3.75 30.45 12.36
CA THR A 116 4.28 29.95 13.64
C THR A 116 3.34 28.93 14.28
N LYS A 117 2.02 29.14 14.19
CA LYS A 117 1.02 28.16 14.64
C LYS A 117 1.01 26.91 13.76
N ALA A 118 1.20 27.07 12.45
CA ALA A 118 1.30 25.95 11.51
C ALA A 118 2.45 25.03 11.89
N ILE A 119 3.64 25.60 12.14
CA ILE A 119 4.84 24.85 12.54
C ILE A 119 4.60 24.09 13.86
N GLN A 120 3.99 24.71 14.87
CA GLN A 120 3.67 24.04 16.13
C GLN A 120 2.71 22.86 15.95
N LYS A 121 1.70 22.99 15.08
CA LYS A 121 0.78 21.89 14.75
C LYS A 121 1.50 20.74 14.03
N ILE A 122 2.42 21.05 13.10
CA ILE A 122 3.23 20.06 12.39
C ILE A 122 4.11 19.28 13.38
N GLU A 123 4.77 19.95 14.33
CA GLU A 123 5.57 19.28 15.36
C GLU A 123 4.72 18.36 16.25
N LYS A 124 3.49 18.78 16.57
CA LYS A 124 2.54 17.95 17.32
C LYS A 124 2.16 16.69 16.55
N ILE A 125 1.83 16.80 15.26
CA ILE A 125 1.51 15.65 14.40
C ILE A 125 2.69 14.70 14.30
N LYS A 126 3.90 15.22 14.09
CA LYS A 126 5.11 14.40 14.02
C LYS A 126 5.29 13.55 15.27
N LYS A 127 5.04 14.12 16.46
CA LYS A 127 5.08 13.40 17.74
C LYS A 127 3.95 12.39 17.91
N GLN A 128 2.78 12.63 17.31
CA GLN A 128 1.64 11.72 17.40
C GLN A 128 1.77 10.52 16.45
N MET A 129 2.35 10.72 15.26
CA MET A 129 2.45 9.70 14.22
C MET A 129 3.75 8.88 14.24
N PHE A 130 4.88 9.45 14.67
CA PHE A 130 6.22 8.85 14.50
C PHE A 130 6.99 8.66 15.80
N LYS A 131 6.30 8.19 16.86
CA LYS A 131 6.92 7.93 18.17
C LYS A 131 7.81 6.69 18.17
#